data_AF-A0A5U4CDM9-F1
#
_entry.id   AF-A0A5U4CDM9-F1
#
_cell.length_a   1.000
_cell.length_b   1.000
_cell.length_c   1.000
_cell.angle_alpha   90.00
_cell.angle_beta   90.00
_cell.angle_gamma   90.00
#
_symmetry.space_group_name_H-M   'P 1'
#
loop_
_entity.id
_entity.type
_entity.pdbx_description
1 polymer ?
#
loop_
_entity_poly.entity_id
_entity_poly.type
_entity_poly.pdbx_seq_one_letter_code
_entity_poly.pdbx_strand_id
1 'polypeptide(L)'
;MDNTKSSDRGQKLREIRKAEGLTQQQFSDLTGISLSTIKNYERGQYDVGLKVLDAVFELERFEKYMMWLMKGVAKPELGQIAPALSPDGYAHSEAFQASIETIKKSRR
;
A
#
# COMPACT_ATOMS: atom_id res chain seq x y z
N MET A 1 -0.65 18.93 20.67
CA MET A 1 0.64 18.40 20.16
C MET A 1 0.29 17.16 19.37
N ASP A 2 0.04 17.32 18.07
CA ASP A 2 -0.44 16.24 17.21
C ASP A 2 0.72 15.31 16.87
N ASN A 3 0.74 14.14 17.50
CA ASN A 3 1.67 13.06 17.20
C ASN A 3 1.28 12.40 15.88
N THR A 4 1.43 13.09 14.75
CA THR A 4 1.01 12.59 13.44
C THR A 4 2.22 12.33 12.55
N LYS A 5 2.29 11.09 12.04
CA LYS A 5 3.28 10.50 11.10
C LYS A 5 4.37 9.63 11.73
N SER A 6 3.98 8.64 12.55
CA SER A 6 4.74 7.38 12.55
C SER A 6 4.48 6.68 11.21
N SER A 7 5.52 6.04 10.68
CA SER A 7 5.60 5.50 9.34
C SER A 7 4.65 4.29 9.21
N ASP A 8 3.43 4.51 8.72
CA ASP A 8 2.43 3.45 8.53
C ASP A 8 2.72 2.53 7.31
N ARG A 9 4.00 2.20 7.10
CA ARG A 9 4.45 1.32 6.02
C ARG A 9 3.96 -0.12 6.22
N GLY A 10 3.77 -0.55 7.46
CA GLY A 10 3.25 -1.86 7.80
C GLY A 10 1.81 -2.07 7.30
N GLN A 11 0.93 -1.08 7.49
CA GLN A 11 -0.41 -1.12 6.93
C GLN A 11 -0.40 -1.01 5.41
N LYS A 12 0.48 -0.18 4.84
CA LYS A 12 0.63 -0.10 3.37
C LYS A 12 1.05 -1.43 2.74
N LEU A 13 1.98 -2.17 3.36
CA LEU A 13 2.33 -3.52 2.92
C LEU A 13 1.13 -4.47 3.00
N ARG A 14 0.32 -4.37 4.06
CA ARG A 14 -0.91 -5.15 4.19
C ARG A 14 -1.89 -4.86 3.05
N GLU A 15 -2.05 -3.59 2.68
CA GLU A 15 -2.93 -3.18 1.59
C GLU A 15 -2.45 -3.70 0.24
N ILE A 16 -1.15 -3.59 -0.05
CA ILE A 16 -0.53 -4.19 -1.25
C ILE A 16 -0.80 -5.69 -1.30
N ARG A 17 -0.51 -6.41 -0.20
CA ARG A 17 -0.70 -7.86 -0.14
C ARG A 17 -2.15 -8.26 -0.43
N LYS A 18 -3.11 -7.53 0.16
CA LYS A 18 -4.54 -7.79 -0.04
C LYS A 18 -4.98 -7.46 -1.47
N ALA A 19 -4.52 -6.34 -2.03
CA ALA A 19 -4.79 -5.98 -3.42
C ALA A 19 -4.24 -7.01 -4.41
N GLU A 20 -3.20 -7.74 -4.03
CA GLU A 20 -2.60 -8.80 -4.86
C GLU A 20 -3.21 -10.19 -4.58
N GLY A 21 -4.26 -10.26 -3.76
CA GLY A 21 -4.97 -11.50 -3.44
C GLY A 21 -4.17 -12.49 -2.59
N LEU A 22 -3.09 -12.05 -1.95
CA LEU A 22 -2.14 -12.92 -1.26
C LEU A 22 -2.51 -13.12 0.21
N THR A 23 -2.35 -14.34 0.71
CA THR A 23 -2.30 -14.63 2.14
C THR A 23 -0.97 -14.13 2.74
N GLN A 24 -0.90 -14.00 4.07
CA GLN A 24 0.36 -13.65 4.75
C GLN A 24 1.47 -14.69 4.50
N GLN A 25 1.11 -15.97 4.36
CA GLN A 25 2.05 -17.04 4.03
C GLN A 25 2.58 -16.87 2.61
N GLN A 26 1.71 -16.71 1.61
CA GLN A 26 2.16 -16.50 0.23
C GLN A 26 3.03 -15.25 0.08
N PHE A 27 2.72 -14.18 0.81
CA PHE A 27 3.54 -12.98 0.81
C PHE A 27 4.91 -13.22 1.46
N SER A 28 4.96 -14.03 2.52
CA SER A 28 6.20 -14.50 3.15
C SER A 28 7.06 -15.28 2.17
N ASP A 29 6.45 -16.24 1.47
CA ASP A 29 7.14 -17.11 0.53
C ASP A 29 7.70 -16.33 -0.67
N LEU A 30 6.95 -15.33 -1.17
CA LEU A 30 7.38 -14.49 -2.30
C LEU A 30 8.51 -13.53 -1.93
N THR A 31 8.43 -12.89 -0.77
CA THR A 31 9.38 -11.84 -0.36
C THR A 31 10.59 -12.37 0.40
N GLY A 32 10.57 -13.64 0.81
CA GLY A 32 11.57 -14.25 1.69
C GLY A 32 11.55 -13.71 3.14
N ILE A 33 10.59 -12.84 3.47
CA ILE A 33 10.43 -12.28 4.81
C ILE A 33 9.67 -13.28 5.66
N SER A 34 10.13 -13.54 6.89
CA SER A 34 9.42 -14.50 7.76
C SER A 34 7.97 -14.09 8.04
N LEU A 35 7.07 -15.08 8.13
CA LEU A 35 5.66 -14.87 8.45
C LEU A 35 5.46 -14.09 9.76
N SER A 36 6.29 -14.37 10.77
CA SER A 36 6.26 -13.66 12.05
C SER A 36 6.54 -12.16 11.86
N THR A 37 7.58 -11.84 11.07
CA THR A 37 7.95 -10.47 10.77
C THR A 37 6.83 -9.74 10.03
N ILE A 38 6.23 -10.37 9.01
CA ILE A 38 5.06 -9.81 8.29
C ILE A 38 3.91 -9.53 9.25
N LYS A 39 3.57 -10.48 10.13
CA LYS A 39 2.50 -10.28 11.13
C LYS A 39 2.77 -9.09 12.04
N ASN A 40 4.01 -8.91 12.48
CA ASN A 40 4.35 -7.81 13.38
C ASN A 40 4.27 -6.45 12.66
N TYR A 41 4.71 -6.37 11.39
CA TYR A 41 4.57 -5.15 10.57
C TYR A 41 3.11 -4.81 10.28
N GLU A 42 2.31 -5.77 9.85
CA GLU A 42 0.89 -5.52 9.52
C GLU A 42 0.02 -5.17 10.74
N ARG A 43 0.49 -5.47 11.94
CA ARG A 43 -0.12 -5.07 13.22
C ARG A 43 0.38 -3.73 13.74
N GLY A 44 1.36 -3.12 13.06
CA GLY A 44 1.99 -1.88 13.51
C GLY A 44 2.87 -2.04 14.76
N GLN A 45 3.33 -3.25 15.07
CA GLN A 45 4.18 -3.50 16.24
C GLN A 45 5.62 -3.03 16.02
N TYR A 46 6.08 -3.00 14.77
CA TYR A 46 7.41 -2.50 14.40
C TYR A 46 7.33 -1.65 13.14
N ASP A 47 8.24 -0.68 13.05
CA ASP A 47 8.50 0.04 11.82
C ASP A 47 9.15 -0.87 10.78
N VAL A 48 8.75 -0.68 9.53
CA VAL A 48 9.29 -1.43 8.38
C VAL A 48 10.65 -0.86 8.00
N GLY A 49 11.68 -1.70 8.05
CA GLY A 49 13.04 -1.33 7.63
C GLY A 49 13.22 -1.30 6.12
N LEU A 50 14.23 -0.56 5.63
CA LEU A 50 14.50 -0.42 4.19
C LEU A 50 14.74 -1.77 3.49
N LYS A 51 15.49 -2.69 4.12
CA LYS A 51 15.76 -4.03 3.56
C LYS A 51 14.49 -4.82 3.23
N VAL A 52 13.42 -4.62 4.00
CA VAL A 52 12.12 -5.26 3.76
C VAL A 52 11.43 -4.64 2.55
N LEU A 53 11.55 -3.33 2.39
CA LEU A 53 11.01 -2.64 1.22
C LEU A 53 11.77 -3.03 -0.05
N ASP A 54 13.09 -3.15 0.04
CA ASP A 54 13.94 -3.60 -1.08
C ASP A 54 13.49 -5.00 -1.53
N ALA A 55 13.36 -5.96 -0.61
CA ALA A 55 12.88 -7.31 -0.90
C ALA A 55 11.47 -7.35 -1.52
N VAL A 56 10.61 -6.39 -1.19
CA VAL A 56 9.29 -6.26 -1.81
C VAL A 56 9.42 -5.67 -3.23
N PHE A 57 10.24 -4.64 -3.43
CA PHE A 57 10.37 -3.97 -4.72
C PHE A 57 11.27 -4.70 -5.73
N GLU A 58 12.06 -5.69 -5.31
CA GLU A 58 12.72 -6.63 -6.21
C GLU A 58 11.75 -7.47 -7.05
N LEU A 59 10.48 -7.55 -6.62
CA LEU A 59 9.44 -8.26 -7.35
C LEU A 59 8.69 -7.28 -8.26
N GLU A 60 8.80 -7.47 -9.58
CA GLU A 60 8.20 -6.61 -10.61
C GLU A 60 6.71 -6.30 -10.35
N ARG A 61 5.96 -7.30 -9.83
CA ARG A 61 4.53 -7.16 -9.51
C ARG A 61 4.23 -6.08 -8.45
N PHE A 62 5.19 -5.74 -7.59
CA PHE A 62 4.99 -4.77 -6.50
C PHE A 62 5.59 -3.39 -6.81
N GLU A 63 6.37 -3.23 -7.89
CA GLU A 63 6.99 -1.95 -8.27
C GLU A 63 5.96 -0.83 -8.50
N LYS A 64 4.77 -1.19 -8.99
CA LYS A 64 3.65 -0.27 -9.22
C LYS A 64 3.14 0.44 -7.96
N TYR A 65 3.52 -0.04 -6.76
CA TYR A 65 3.12 0.55 -5.48
C TYR A 65 4.21 1.40 -4.82
N MET A 66 5.42 1.46 -5.40
CA MET A 66 6.59 2.09 -4.77
C MET A 66 6.31 3.55 -4.36
N MET A 67 5.76 4.34 -5.27
CA MET A 67 5.52 5.76 -5.00
C MET A 67 4.43 5.97 -3.95
N TRP A 68 3.40 5.13 -3.96
CA TRP A 68 2.33 5.15 -2.98
C TRP A 68 2.83 4.72 -1.58
N LEU A 69 3.64 3.67 -1.51
CA LEU A 69 4.21 3.19 -0.25
C LEU A 69 5.13 4.24 0.37
N MET A 70 6.04 4.80 -0.43
CA MET A 70 7.09 5.69 0.06
C MET A 70 6.64 7.13 0.29
N LYS A 71 5.83 7.70 -0.62
CA LYS A 71 5.42 9.12 -0.56
C LYS A 71 3.94 9.33 -0.24
N GLY A 72 3.13 8.26 -0.27
CA GLY A 72 1.68 8.38 -0.10
C GLY A 72 0.97 8.99 -1.31
N VAL A 73 1.62 9.05 -2.47
CA VAL A 73 1.08 9.65 -3.69
C VAL A 73 1.01 8.58 -4.77
N ALA A 74 -0.17 8.40 -5.38
CA ALA A 74 -0.35 7.61 -6.58
C ALA A 74 -0.29 8.53 -7.81
N LYS A 75 0.30 8.04 -8.91
CA LYS A 75 0.26 8.65 -10.24
C LYS A 75 -0.04 7.56 -11.27
N PRO A 76 -1.32 7.25 -11.50
CA PRO A 76 -1.73 6.19 -12.44
C PRO A 76 -1.18 6.41 -13.86
N GLU A 77 -1.01 7.67 -14.27
CA GLU A 77 -0.44 8.07 -15.57
C GLU A 77 0.99 7.56 -15.79
N LEU A 78 1.72 7.25 -14.71
CA LEU A 78 3.09 6.72 -14.75
C LEU A 78 3.15 5.25 -14.33
N GLY A 79 2.02 4.54 -14.32
CA GLY A 79 1.94 3.15 -13.85
C GLY A 79 2.11 2.98 -12.32
N GLN A 80 2.16 4.08 -11.56
CA GLN A 80 2.30 4.07 -10.10
C GLN A 80 0.91 4.21 -9.45
N ILE A 81 0.35 3.10 -8.99
CA ILE A 81 -1.04 3.03 -8.52
C ILE A 81 -1.11 2.81 -7.00
N ALA A 82 -2.23 3.23 -6.41
CA ALA A 82 -2.57 2.79 -5.05
C ALA A 82 -3.13 1.35 -5.10
N PRO A 83 -2.95 0.53 -4.06
CA PRO A 83 -3.54 -0.81 -3.97
C PRO A 83 -5.04 -0.87 -4.27
N ALA A 84 -5.80 0.15 -3.82
CA ALA A 84 -7.24 0.28 -4.09
C ALA A 84 -7.61 0.43 -5.59
N LEU A 85 -6.64 0.78 -6.43
CA LEU A 85 -6.80 0.96 -7.88
C LEU A 85 -6.10 -0.14 -8.68
N SER A 86 -5.66 -1.22 -8.03
CA SER A 86 -4.98 -2.34 -8.70
C SER A 86 -5.95 -3.09 -9.62
N PRO A 87 -5.63 -3.23 -10.93
CA PRO A 87 -6.43 -4.02 -11.87
C PRO A 87 -6.47 -5.52 -11.50
N ASP A 88 -5.43 -6.01 -10.83
CA ASP A 88 -5.25 -7.43 -10.46
C ASP A 88 -5.93 -7.79 -9.12
N GLY A 89 -6.58 -6.82 -8.47
CA GLY A 89 -7.15 -6.95 -7.14
C GLY A 89 -8.66 -7.07 -7.12
N TYR A 90 -9.15 -8.15 -6.51
CA TYR A 90 -10.54 -8.37 -6.14
C TYR A 90 -11.15 -7.09 -5.55
N ALA A 91 -12.12 -6.54 -6.27
CA ALA A 91 -12.89 -5.38 -5.85
C ALA A 91 -13.55 -5.66 -4.50
N HIS A 92 -13.22 -4.85 -3.50
CA HIS A 92 -14.15 -4.55 -2.42
C HIS A 92 -14.32 -3.02 -2.28
N SER A 93 -15.39 -2.58 -2.92
CA SER A 93 -16.36 -1.55 -2.50
C SER A 93 -15.91 -0.09 -2.31
N GLU A 94 -16.27 0.72 -3.31
CA GLU A 94 -17.26 1.82 -3.21
C GLU A 94 -17.15 2.90 -2.09
N ALA A 95 -15.96 3.31 -1.66
CA ALA A 95 -15.86 4.42 -0.68
C ALA A 95 -15.11 5.68 -1.15
N PHE A 96 -14.55 5.70 -2.36
CA PHE A 96 -13.69 6.82 -2.81
C PHE A 96 -14.31 7.73 -3.89
N GLN A 97 -15.62 7.70 -4.09
CA GLN A 97 -16.29 8.57 -5.07
C GLN A 97 -16.96 9.82 -4.48
N ALA A 98 -17.01 10.00 -3.16
CA ALA A 98 -17.77 11.12 -2.58
C ALA A 98 -16.99 12.45 -2.43
N SER A 99 -15.66 12.48 -2.65
CA SER A 99 -14.85 13.63 -2.22
C SER A 99 -14.41 14.60 -3.33
N ILE A 100 -14.67 14.30 -4.61
CA ILE A 100 -14.14 15.11 -5.73
C ILE A 100 -15.19 16.07 -6.33
N GLU A 101 -16.49 15.91 -6.06
CA GLU A 101 -17.52 16.73 -6.72
C GLU A 101 -17.78 18.12 -6.11
N THR A 102 -17.30 18.43 -4.90
CA THR A 102 -17.70 19.70 -4.23
C THR A 102 -16.82 20.91 -4.54
N ILE A 103 -15.67 20.78 -5.21
CA ILE A 103 -14.73 21.91 -5.37
C ILE A 103 -14.92 22.68 -6.70
N LYS A 104 -15.74 22.21 -7.65
CA LYS A 104 -15.82 22.85 -8.99
C LYS A 104 -16.90 23.92 -9.18
N LYS A 105 -17.66 24.32 -8.15
CA LYS A 105 -18.73 25.33 -8.29
C LYS A 105 -18.63 26.45 -7.25
N SER A 106 -17.52 27.17 -7.23
CA SER A 106 -17.48 28.53 -6.69
C SER A 106 -16.54 29.40 -7.52
N ARG A 107 -17.10 29.95 -8.60
CA ARG A 107 -16.71 31.24 -9.17
C ARG A 107 -18.00 32.06 -9.25
N ARG A 108 -18.16 32.99 -8.32
CA ARG A 108 -18.96 34.21 -8.51
C ARG A 108 -17.96 35.35 -8.57
#